data_AF-A0A7Y2AG60-F1
#
_entry.id   AF-A0A7Y2AG60-F1
#
_cell.length_a   1.000
_cell.length_b   1.000
_cell.length_c   1.000
_cell.angle_alpha   90.00
_cell.angle_beta   90.00
_cell.angle_gamma   90.00
#
_symmetry.space_group_name_H-M   'P 1'
#
loop_
_entity.id
_entity.type
_entity.pdbx_description
1 polymer ?
#
loop_
_entity_poly.entity_id
_entity_poly.type
_entity_poly.pdbx_seq_one_letter_code
_entity_poly.pdbx_strand_id
1 'polypeptide(L)'
;MGRKSAGGIAVVVLVAIYSFAQPQLNDRFGWNLPGLRQDGRGQIVLDDDKQKTATSASSTRRDRVDVSKPNDSNTATVGNSPKPTGPLAGRMNSTATSNKTQSGSTTSRGSPGESKPSEVSSRDGDLLYGLLRETSPKRYLSPAGLMYTPGSAEGHRLEHLRRHTKDDPNRPGSHGVFDGGMEGTLKTIDLAYERAKKNQKTTKRVDDDRTIYTVDMGGRVGYVGGRTGQQRRNPMARRVQLVLEGTRVITAYPK
;
A
#
# COMPACT_ATOMS: atom_id res chain seq x y z
N MET A 1 -61.29 -7.09 21.22
CA MET A 1 -60.38 -6.40 20.26
C MET A 1 -59.04 -6.13 20.95
N GLY A 2 -58.01 -6.92 20.67
CA GLY A 2 -56.71 -6.82 21.32
C GLY A 2 -55.88 -5.68 20.74
N ARG A 3 -55.47 -4.72 21.58
CA ARG A 3 -54.54 -3.65 21.23
C ARG A 3 -53.17 -4.25 20.90
N LYS A 4 -52.85 -4.41 19.62
CA LYS A 4 -51.47 -4.72 19.19
C LYS A 4 -50.60 -3.50 19.51
N SER A 5 -49.64 -3.67 20.41
CA SER A 5 -48.75 -2.61 20.91
C SER A 5 -47.90 -2.04 19.78
N ALA A 6 -48.09 -0.76 19.47
CA ALA A 6 -47.28 -0.02 18.50
C ALA A 6 -45.78 -0.01 18.85
N GLY A 7 -45.42 -0.25 20.12
CA GLY A 7 -44.02 -0.32 20.57
C GLY A 7 -43.24 -1.50 20.00
N GLY A 8 -43.89 -2.63 19.73
CA GLY A 8 -43.20 -3.82 19.19
C GLY A 8 -42.71 -3.62 17.75
N ILE A 9 -43.47 -2.88 16.94
CA ILE A 9 -43.15 -2.64 15.53
C ILE A 9 -41.93 -1.70 15.41
N ALA A 10 -41.85 -0.67 16.26
CA ALA A 10 -40.74 0.28 16.24
C ALA A 10 -39.38 -0.39 16.53
N VAL A 11 -39.34 -1.34 17.48
CA VAL A 11 -38.12 -2.07 17.83
C VAL A 11 -37.65 -2.96 16.67
N VAL A 12 -38.58 -3.66 16.00
CA VAL A 12 -38.24 -4.52 14.85
C VAL A 12 -37.66 -3.70 13.69
N VAL A 13 -38.23 -2.53 13.41
CA VAL A 13 -37.73 -1.63 12.35
C VAL A 13 -36.32 -1.12 12.67
N LEU A 14 -36.06 -0.74 13.94
CA LEU A 14 -34.73 -0.30 14.37
C LEU A 14 -33.67 -1.39 14.23
N VAL A 15 -34.00 -2.63 14.61
CA VAL A 15 -33.08 -3.77 14.48
C VAL A 15 -32.80 -4.08 13.01
N ALA A 16 -33.80 -4.03 12.14
CA ALA A 16 -33.61 -4.24 10.70
C ALA A 16 -32.68 -3.18 10.07
N ILE A 17 -32.85 -1.90 10.44
CA ILE A 17 -31.96 -0.82 9.99
C ILE A 17 -30.54 -1.05 10.51
N TYR A 18 -30.39 -1.42 11.78
CA TYR A 18 -29.08 -1.69 12.39
C TYR A 18 -28.34 -2.82 11.66
N SER A 19 -29.00 -3.97 11.45
CA SER A 19 -28.39 -5.12 10.78
C SER A 19 -27.99 -4.82 9.33
N PHE A 20 -28.71 -3.93 8.64
CA PHE A 20 -28.35 -3.49 7.29
C PHE A 20 -27.17 -2.51 7.27
N ALA A 21 -27.09 -1.60 8.25
CA ALA A 21 -26.02 -0.61 8.34
C ALA A 21 -24.71 -1.18 8.90
N GLN A 22 -24.77 -2.26 9.68
CA GLN A 22 -23.63 -2.87 10.37
C GLN A 22 -22.41 -3.15 9.47
N PRO A 23 -22.53 -3.76 8.27
CA PRO A 23 -21.36 -4.04 7.43
C PRO A 23 -20.64 -2.75 6.99
N GLN A 24 -21.41 -1.73 6.57
CA GLN A 24 -20.84 -0.47 6.12
C GLN A 24 -20.20 0.33 7.25
N LEU A 25 -20.75 0.25 8.46
CA LEU A 25 -20.18 0.88 9.65
C LEU A 25 -18.88 0.19 10.07
N ASN A 26 -18.83 -1.14 10.03
CA ASN A 26 -17.63 -1.91 10.32
C ASN A 26 -16.51 -1.61 9.30
N ASP A 27 -16.84 -1.51 8.01
CA ASP A 27 -15.86 -1.21 6.95
C ASP A 27 -15.30 0.21 7.02
N ARG A 28 -16.14 1.19 7.39
CA ARG A 28 -15.72 2.61 7.45
C ARG A 28 -15.01 2.97 8.73
N PHE A 29 -15.42 2.41 9.87
CA PHE A 29 -14.94 2.82 11.19
C PHE A 29 -14.12 1.75 11.91
N GLY A 30 -14.04 0.52 11.38
CA GLY A 30 -13.35 -0.59 12.03
C GLY A 30 -13.98 -1.01 13.36
N TRP A 31 -15.24 -0.64 13.60
CA TRP A 31 -15.98 -1.08 14.78
C TRP A 31 -16.34 -2.55 14.59
N ASN A 32 -16.05 -3.40 15.59
CA ASN A 32 -16.44 -4.82 15.53
C ASN A 32 -17.76 -4.98 16.28
N LEU A 33 -18.85 -4.50 15.67
CA LEU A 33 -20.18 -4.52 16.27
C LEU A 33 -20.71 -5.96 16.35
N PRO A 34 -21.29 -6.39 17.50
CA PRO A 34 -21.85 -7.73 17.66
C PRO A 34 -23.04 -7.95 16.73
N GLY A 35 -23.17 -9.18 16.22
CA GLY A 35 -24.33 -9.61 15.45
C GLY A 35 -25.56 -9.75 16.35
N LEU A 36 -26.72 -9.30 15.86
CA LEU A 36 -28.00 -9.51 16.51
C LEU A 36 -28.80 -10.55 15.70
N ARG A 37 -29.25 -11.62 16.35
CA ARG A 37 -30.20 -12.59 15.77
C ARG A 37 -31.50 -12.57 16.54
N GLN A 38 -32.59 -12.78 15.81
CA GLN A 38 -33.90 -13.00 16.40
C GLN A 38 -34.12 -14.51 16.51
N ASP A 39 -34.38 -15.00 17.72
CA ASP A 39 -34.71 -16.40 17.92
C ASP A 39 -36.14 -16.71 17.41
N GLY A 40 -36.49 -18.00 17.28
CA GLY A 40 -37.82 -18.42 16.84
C GLY A 40 -38.96 -18.04 17.79
N ARG A 41 -38.66 -17.38 18.92
CA ARG A 41 -39.62 -16.84 19.89
C ARG A 41 -39.74 -15.32 19.81
N GLY A 42 -39.05 -14.69 18.86
CA GLY A 42 -39.09 -13.25 18.61
C GLY A 42 -38.22 -12.42 19.55
N GLN A 43 -37.38 -13.04 20.40
CA GLN A 43 -36.43 -12.35 21.26
C GLN A 43 -35.12 -12.09 20.52
N ILE A 44 -34.50 -10.94 20.80
CA ILE A 44 -33.23 -10.54 20.21
C ILE A 44 -32.11 -11.08 21.11
N VAL A 45 -31.24 -11.90 20.54
CA VAL A 45 -30.08 -12.49 21.22
C VAL A 45 -28.81 -11.99 20.52
N LEU A 46 -27.77 -11.70 21.31
CA LEU A 46 -26.44 -11.33 20.83
C LEU A 46 -25.69 -12.60 20.39
N ASP A 47 -25.17 -12.60 19.17
CA ASP A 47 -24.22 -13.62 18.72
C ASP A 47 -22.83 -13.30 19.28
N ASP A 48 -22.50 -13.90 20.43
CA ASP A 48 -21.12 -13.95 20.94
C ASP A 48 -20.35 -15.07 20.23
N ASP A 49 -20.07 -14.90 18.94
CA ASP A 49 -19.35 -15.91 18.15
C ASP A 49 -17.83 -15.80 18.39
N LYS A 50 -17.37 -16.40 19.50
CA LYS A 50 -15.98 -16.86 19.63
C LYS A 50 -15.79 -18.10 18.75
N GLN A 51 -15.10 -17.91 17.62
CA GLN A 51 -14.37 -18.90 16.82
C GLN A 51 -14.51 -20.38 17.27
N LYS A 52 -15.36 -21.14 16.56
CA LYS A 52 -15.18 -22.59 16.38
C LYS A 52 -15.47 -22.96 14.94
N THR A 53 -14.41 -23.02 14.14
CA THR A 53 -14.38 -23.70 12.85
C THR A 53 -14.65 -25.20 13.05
N ALA A 54 -15.53 -25.72 12.21
CA ALA A 54 -15.95 -27.11 12.17
C ALA A 54 -14.83 -28.07 11.73
N THR A 55 -14.72 -29.21 12.41
CA THR A 55 -14.32 -30.49 11.80
C THR A 55 -15.04 -31.61 12.56
N SER A 56 -16.03 -32.21 11.91
CA SER A 56 -16.68 -33.49 12.26
C SER A 56 -16.11 -34.53 11.27
N ALA A 57 -15.86 -35.81 11.53
CA ALA A 57 -16.10 -36.70 12.65
C ALA A 57 -15.22 -37.97 12.47
N SER A 58 -14.83 -38.66 13.55
CA SER A 58 -15.00 -40.13 13.65
C SER A 58 -14.81 -40.62 15.09
N SER A 59 -15.67 -41.56 15.44
CA SER A 59 -16.00 -42.20 16.70
C SER A 59 -14.92 -43.03 17.42
N THR A 60 -14.98 -42.97 18.76
CA THR A 60 -14.86 -44.08 19.74
C THR A 60 -13.50 -44.76 19.95
N ARG A 61 -12.87 -44.49 21.10
CA ARG A 61 -12.63 -45.50 22.16
C ARG A 61 -12.14 -44.86 23.45
N ARG A 62 -12.68 -45.39 24.55
CA ARG A 62 -12.32 -45.13 25.94
C ARG A 62 -10.87 -45.56 26.15
N ASP A 63 -10.08 -44.77 26.88
CA ASP A 63 -9.49 -45.25 28.13
C ASP A 63 -8.96 -44.12 28.99
N ARG A 64 -9.05 -44.40 30.28
CA ARG A 64 -9.01 -43.54 31.44
C ARG A 64 -7.66 -43.80 32.11
N VAL A 65 -6.76 -42.83 32.17
CA VAL A 65 -5.71 -42.82 33.19
C VAL A 65 -5.52 -41.40 33.70
N ASP A 66 -5.40 -41.37 35.01
CA ASP A 66 -5.51 -40.29 35.97
C ASP A 66 -4.09 -39.76 36.34
N VAL A 67 -4.11 -38.67 37.09
CA VAL A 67 -3.08 -38.16 38.02
C VAL A 67 -1.88 -37.36 37.47
N SER A 68 -1.81 -36.12 37.96
CA SER A 68 -0.63 -35.43 38.57
C SER A 68 -0.19 -34.11 37.91
N LYS A 69 -0.67 -33.00 38.49
CA LYS A 69 0.16 -31.80 38.82
C LYS A 69 1.00 -32.12 40.08
N PRO A 70 2.01 -31.33 40.52
CA PRO A 70 2.33 -29.92 40.19
C PRO A 70 3.84 -29.57 40.04
N ASN A 71 4.09 -28.27 39.79
CA ASN A 71 5.23 -27.45 40.24
C ASN A 71 6.68 -27.88 39.96
N ASP A 72 7.45 -27.02 39.27
CA ASP A 72 8.33 -26.06 39.97
C ASP A 72 9.08 -25.15 38.99
N SER A 73 9.18 -23.89 39.43
CA SER A 73 10.15 -22.87 39.03
C SER A 73 11.59 -23.32 39.28
N ASN A 74 12.50 -23.09 38.32
CA ASN A 74 13.87 -22.69 38.64
C ASN A 74 14.65 -22.09 37.45
N THR A 75 15.12 -20.87 37.70
CA THR A 75 16.49 -20.37 37.56
C THR A 75 17.23 -20.38 36.22
N ALA A 76 17.71 -19.18 35.90
CA ALA A 76 18.69 -18.78 34.91
C ALA A 76 19.98 -19.63 34.87
N THR A 77 20.58 -19.77 33.68
CA THR A 77 22.02 -19.48 33.46
C THR A 77 22.42 -19.54 31.97
N VAL A 78 23.27 -18.58 31.55
CA VAL A 78 24.37 -18.65 30.53
C VAL A 78 24.00 -18.99 29.07
N GLY A 79 24.46 -18.33 28.01
CA GLY A 79 25.46 -17.27 27.86
C GLY A 79 25.86 -17.10 26.37
N ASN A 80 26.73 -16.11 26.15
CA ASN A 80 27.67 -15.92 25.03
C ASN A 80 27.15 -15.64 23.61
N SER A 81 27.10 -14.35 23.28
CA SER A 81 27.19 -13.85 21.90
C SER A 81 28.66 -13.62 21.50
N PRO A 82 29.19 -14.24 20.43
CA PRO A 82 30.47 -13.85 19.86
C PRO A 82 30.33 -12.61 18.96
N LYS A 83 31.26 -11.68 19.18
CA LYS A 83 31.53 -10.44 18.46
C LYS A 83 32.36 -10.77 17.20
N PRO A 84 31.98 -10.40 15.97
CA PRO A 84 32.90 -10.48 14.85
C PRO A 84 33.80 -9.24 14.81
N THR A 85 35.07 -9.46 15.16
CA THR A 85 36.22 -8.62 14.83
C THR A 85 36.55 -8.76 13.34
N GLY A 86 36.56 -7.63 12.61
CA GLY A 86 37.22 -7.53 11.31
C GLY A 86 38.75 -7.60 11.46
N PRO A 87 39.47 -7.97 10.41
CA PRO A 87 40.23 -6.95 9.68
C PRO A 87 40.33 -7.24 8.17
N LEU A 88 40.32 -6.20 7.34
CA LEU A 88 40.93 -6.10 5.99
C LEU A 88 40.64 -4.66 5.52
N ALA A 89 41.58 -3.73 5.69
CA ALA A 89 42.52 -3.29 4.65
C ALA A 89 41.74 -2.81 3.39
N GLY A 90 41.61 -1.52 3.12
CA GLY A 90 42.69 -0.55 2.96
C GLY A 90 43.21 -0.60 1.53
N ARG A 91 42.79 0.34 0.66
CA ARG A 91 43.57 0.82 -0.50
C ARG A 91 42.87 1.94 -1.30
N MET A 92 43.60 3.06 -1.42
CA MET A 92 43.74 3.97 -2.59
C MET A 92 42.46 4.67 -3.11
N ASN A 93 42.29 5.99 -3.11
CA ASN A 93 43.15 7.18 -3.33
C ASN A 93 43.97 7.18 -4.62
N SER A 94 43.40 7.78 -5.66
CA SER A 94 44.02 8.29 -6.90
C SER A 94 42.88 8.80 -7.80
N THR A 95 42.91 9.91 -8.55
CA THR A 95 43.83 11.02 -8.78
C THR A 95 43.00 11.99 -9.63
N ALA A 96 43.10 13.29 -9.34
CA ALA A 96 42.60 14.34 -10.21
C ALA A 96 43.50 14.47 -11.46
N THR A 97 42.91 14.43 -12.66
CA THR A 97 43.54 14.86 -13.94
C THR A 97 42.37 15.13 -14.89
N SER A 98 41.90 16.37 -15.08
CA SER A 98 42.48 17.42 -15.94
C SER A 98 42.79 16.91 -17.35
N ASN A 99 41.88 17.09 -18.31
CA ASN A 99 42.33 17.31 -19.67
C ASN A 99 41.45 18.28 -20.47
N LYS A 100 42.17 19.10 -21.22
CA LYS A 100 41.83 20.36 -21.88
C LYS A 100 41.70 20.11 -23.39
N THR A 101 40.80 20.85 -24.04
CA THR A 101 40.94 21.45 -25.39
C THR A 101 41.02 20.56 -26.64
N GLN A 102 40.07 20.75 -27.57
CA GLN A 102 40.25 21.19 -28.98
C GLN A 102 38.85 21.14 -29.64
N SER A 103 38.19 22.25 -29.98
CA SER A 103 38.44 23.17 -31.09
C SER A 103 38.52 22.47 -32.45
N GLY A 104 37.41 22.51 -33.17
CA GLY A 104 37.27 22.05 -34.56
C GLY A 104 36.16 22.84 -35.24
N SER A 105 36.55 23.95 -35.85
CA SER A 105 35.72 24.78 -36.72
C SER A 105 35.69 24.20 -38.13
N THR A 106 34.49 23.96 -38.68
CA THR A 106 34.31 23.89 -40.14
C THR A 106 33.01 24.58 -40.53
N THR A 107 33.21 25.66 -41.27
CA THR A 107 32.26 26.50 -41.98
C THR A 107 31.72 25.74 -43.20
N SER A 108 30.40 25.67 -43.38
CA SER A 108 29.83 25.51 -44.72
C SER A 108 28.53 26.31 -44.85
N ARG A 109 28.61 27.22 -45.81
CA ARG A 109 27.68 28.27 -46.25
C ARG A 109 26.62 27.66 -47.18
N GLY A 110 25.34 27.93 -46.91
CA GLY A 110 24.21 27.53 -47.78
C GLY A 110 22.94 28.34 -47.43
N SER A 111 22.40 29.00 -48.45
CA SER A 111 21.39 30.09 -48.47
C SER A 111 19.95 29.75 -48.01
N PRO A 112 19.06 30.77 -47.89
CA PRO A 112 17.89 30.74 -47.01
C PRO A 112 16.66 30.13 -47.67
N GLY A 113 16.09 29.13 -47.00
CA GLY A 113 14.77 28.58 -47.29
C GLY A 113 13.85 28.91 -46.13
N GLU A 114 12.95 29.86 -46.36
CA GLU A 114 11.88 30.28 -45.47
C GLU A 114 11.03 29.08 -45.05
N SER A 115 11.31 28.57 -43.86
CA SER A 115 10.52 27.54 -43.18
C SER A 115 10.34 28.04 -41.76
N LYS A 116 9.09 28.37 -41.42
CA LYS A 116 8.64 28.69 -40.06
C LYS A 116 9.40 27.82 -39.03
N PRO A 117 10.02 28.41 -38.00
CA PRO A 117 10.54 27.61 -36.91
C PRO A 117 9.34 26.94 -36.23
N SER A 118 9.21 25.65 -36.45
CA SER A 118 8.38 24.82 -35.58
C SER A 118 9.06 24.84 -34.22
N GLU A 119 8.45 25.54 -33.27
CA GLU A 119 8.75 25.45 -31.84
C GLU A 119 8.59 24.00 -31.39
N VAL A 120 9.67 23.23 -31.47
CA VAL A 120 9.77 21.89 -30.88
C VAL A 120 10.97 21.88 -29.93
N SER A 121 11.02 22.87 -29.04
CA SER A 121 12.16 23.10 -28.15
C SER A 121 11.74 23.49 -26.74
N SER A 122 10.71 22.83 -26.18
CA SER A 122 10.35 22.95 -24.76
C SER A 122 9.89 21.61 -24.16
N ARG A 123 10.37 20.46 -24.67
CA ARG A 123 9.82 19.14 -24.27
C ARG A 123 10.34 18.60 -22.93
N ASP A 124 11.46 19.12 -22.41
CA ASP A 124 12.04 18.66 -21.12
C ASP A 124 11.98 19.72 -20.00
N GLY A 125 11.64 20.98 -20.32
CA GLY A 125 11.68 22.08 -19.35
C GLY A 125 10.49 22.17 -18.39
N ASP A 126 9.41 21.44 -18.66
CA ASP A 126 8.13 21.56 -17.91
C ASP A 126 7.67 20.23 -17.30
N LEU A 127 8.61 19.30 -17.08
CA LEU A 127 8.30 18.02 -16.45
C LEU A 127 8.24 18.17 -14.93
N LEU A 128 7.05 17.94 -14.37
CA LEU A 128 6.86 17.88 -12.93
C LEU A 128 7.58 16.63 -12.37
N TYR A 129 8.48 16.87 -11.40
CA TYR A 129 9.43 15.87 -10.86
C TYR A 129 10.32 15.20 -11.91
N GLY A 130 10.59 15.89 -13.03
CA GLY A 130 11.44 15.35 -14.10
C GLY A 130 10.87 14.12 -14.81
N LEU A 131 9.57 13.83 -14.63
CA LEU A 131 8.92 12.64 -15.22
C LEU A 131 7.53 12.93 -15.77
N LEU A 132 6.73 13.74 -15.07
CA LEU A 132 5.32 13.90 -15.40
C LEU A 132 5.10 15.09 -16.31
N ARG A 133 4.39 14.86 -17.42
CA ARG A 133 3.96 15.93 -18.33
C ARG A 133 2.59 16.42 -17.91
N GLU A 134 2.42 17.72 -17.74
CA GLU A 134 1.08 18.30 -17.58
C GLU A 134 0.30 18.23 -18.91
N THR A 135 -0.91 17.68 -18.89
CA THR A 135 -1.79 17.58 -20.07
C THR A 135 -2.97 18.55 -20.01
N SER A 136 -3.30 19.02 -18.82
CA SER A 136 -4.32 20.04 -18.52
C SER A 136 -4.07 20.56 -17.11
N PRO A 137 -4.68 21.68 -16.67
CA PRO A 137 -4.46 22.23 -15.34
C PRO A 137 -4.61 21.18 -14.23
N LYS A 138 -3.52 20.94 -13.49
CA LYS A 138 -3.45 19.94 -12.40
C LYS A 138 -3.74 18.52 -12.86
N ARG A 139 -3.46 18.17 -14.12
CA ARG A 139 -3.58 16.82 -14.66
C ARG A 139 -2.28 16.42 -15.31
N TYR A 140 -1.68 15.36 -14.79
CA TYR A 140 -0.35 14.94 -15.18
C TYR A 140 -0.35 13.52 -15.72
N LEU A 141 0.44 13.29 -16.76
CA LEU A 141 0.60 12.01 -17.43
C LEU A 141 2.04 11.52 -17.27
N SER A 142 2.20 10.27 -16.87
CA SER A 142 3.51 9.61 -16.83
C SER A 142 3.89 8.99 -18.18
N PRO A 143 5.18 8.66 -18.40
CA PRO A 143 5.62 7.96 -19.60
C PRO A 143 4.94 6.60 -19.82
N ALA A 144 4.67 5.82 -18.77
CA ALA A 144 3.95 4.54 -18.91
C ALA A 144 2.44 4.70 -19.16
N GLY A 145 1.93 5.95 -19.17
CA GLY A 145 0.54 6.29 -19.47
C GLY A 145 -0.37 6.45 -18.24
N LEU A 146 0.17 6.57 -17.03
CA LEU A 146 -0.62 6.78 -15.82
C LEU A 146 -1.07 8.24 -15.69
N MET A 147 -2.34 8.43 -15.32
CA MET A 147 -2.92 9.75 -15.11
C MET A 147 -3.03 10.09 -13.63
N TYR A 148 -2.45 11.22 -13.23
CA TYR A 148 -2.60 11.82 -11.91
C TYR A 148 -3.50 13.03 -12.01
N THR A 149 -4.60 13.01 -11.27
CA THR A 149 -5.69 13.99 -11.42
C THR A 149 -6.18 14.48 -10.06
N PRO A 150 -7.00 15.54 -10.01
CA PRO A 150 -7.71 15.92 -8.79
C PRO A 150 -8.72 14.86 -8.33
N GLY A 151 -9.16 14.95 -7.06
CA GLY A 151 -10.26 14.16 -6.51
C GLY A 151 -9.89 13.09 -5.48
N SER A 152 -8.80 13.28 -4.74
CA SER A 152 -8.56 12.56 -3.48
C SER A 152 -9.04 13.39 -2.28
N ALA A 153 -9.01 12.83 -1.07
CA ALA A 153 -9.34 13.58 0.16
C ALA A 153 -8.38 14.78 0.36
N GLU A 154 -7.16 14.68 -0.16
CA GLU A 154 -6.11 15.71 -0.17
C GLU A 154 -6.25 16.69 -1.35
N GLY A 155 -7.36 16.63 -2.10
CA GLY A 155 -7.60 17.42 -3.30
C GLY A 155 -6.90 16.88 -4.56
N HIS A 156 -5.69 16.30 -4.45
CA HIS A 156 -4.95 15.78 -5.59
C HIS A 156 -4.23 14.45 -5.32
N ARG A 157 -4.23 13.55 -6.32
CA ARG A 157 -3.62 12.21 -6.22
C ARG A 157 -2.11 12.25 -5.94
N LEU A 158 -1.39 13.24 -6.49
CA LEU A 158 0.02 13.44 -6.17
C LEU A 158 0.25 13.84 -4.70
N GLU A 159 -0.70 14.56 -4.08
CA GLU A 159 -0.58 14.94 -2.68
C GLU A 159 -0.85 13.73 -1.77
N HIS A 160 -1.84 12.91 -2.11
CA HIS A 160 -2.01 11.60 -1.47
C HIS A 160 -0.74 10.76 -1.57
N LEU A 161 -0.15 10.69 -2.76
CA LEU A 161 1.07 9.91 -3.00
C LEU A 161 2.27 10.46 -2.23
N ARG A 162 2.37 11.79 -2.09
CA ARG A 162 3.39 12.43 -1.25
C ARG A 162 3.35 11.96 0.18
N ARG A 163 2.17 11.68 0.75
CA ARG A 163 2.07 11.08 2.09
C ARG A 163 2.73 9.71 2.17
N HIS A 164 2.84 8.97 1.08
CA HIS A 164 3.57 7.71 1.00
C HIS A 164 5.09 7.87 0.76
N THR A 165 5.64 9.09 0.83
CA THR A 165 7.10 9.32 0.74
C THR A 165 7.75 9.62 2.08
N LYS A 166 6.95 9.77 3.13
CA LYS A 166 7.39 10.07 4.48
C LYS A 166 6.62 9.22 5.47
N ASP A 167 7.33 8.65 6.43
CA ASP A 167 6.69 7.90 7.49
C ASP A 167 5.94 8.81 8.47
N ASP A 168 4.85 8.27 9.00
CA ASP A 168 4.14 8.81 10.16
C ASP A 168 4.09 7.73 11.24
N PRO A 169 5.09 7.69 12.15
CA PRO A 169 5.17 6.67 13.19
C PRO A 169 3.98 6.67 14.16
N ASN A 170 3.23 7.76 14.23
CA ASN A 170 2.07 7.88 15.11
C ASN A 170 0.79 7.33 14.48
N ARG A 171 0.76 7.18 13.15
CA ARG A 171 -0.37 6.63 12.40
C ARG A 171 -0.71 5.22 12.88
N PRO A 172 -1.97 4.95 13.25
CA PRO A 172 -2.41 3.59 13.58
C PRO A 172 -2.18 2.61 12.41
N GLY A 173 -1.74 1.39 12.74
CA GLY A 173 -1.54 0.33 11.77
C GLY A 173 -0.26 0.47 10.94
N SER A 174 -0.28 -0.15 9.75
CA SER A 174 0.82 -0.15 8.78
C SER A 174 0.65 0.95 7.74
N HIS A 175 1.77 1.51 7.30
CA HIS A 175 1.81 2.56 6.28
C HIS A 175 2.98 2.31 5.32
N GLY A 176 2.70 2.04 4.04
CA GLY A 176 3.78 1.88 3.07
C GLY A 176 4.48 3.20 2.79
N VAL A 177 5.81 3.24 2.91
CA VAL A 177 6.64 4.43 2.65
C VAL A 177 7.66 4.09 1.57
N PHE A 178 7.60 4.81 0.45
CA PHE A 178 8.52 4.68 -0.67
C PHE A 178 9.90 5.26 -0.35
N ASP A 179 10.92 4.69 -0.98
CA ASP A 179 12.25 5.29 -1.04
C ASP A 179 12.33 6.38 -2.13
N GLY A 180 13.32 7.28 -2.03
CA GLY A 180 13.68 8.21 -3.10
C GLY A 180 12.75 9.42 -3.28
N GLY A 181 11.91 9.72 -2.28
CA GLY A 181 11.01 10.88 -2.32
C GLY A 181 10.01 10.81 -3.47
N MET A 182 9.46 11.95 -3.88
CA MET A 182 8.43 11.98 -4.93
C MET A 182 8.93 11.51 -6.29
N GLU A 183 10.14 11.91 -6.70
CA GLU A 183 10.71 11.50 -7.98
C GLU A 183 10.95 9.99 -8.04
N GLY A 184 11.59 9.40 -7.01
CA GLY A 184 11.81 7.96 -6.92
C GLY A 184 10.51 7.16 -6.85
N THR A 185 9.52 7.68 -6.12
CA THR A 185 8.18 7.09 -6.03
C THR A 185 7.50 7.02 -7.39
N LEU A 186 7.51 8.12 -8.14
CA LEU A 186 6.88 8.18 -9.46
C LEU A 186 7.56 7.24 -10.46
N LYS A 187 8.90 7.21 -10.49
CA LYS A 187 9.66 6.25 -11.31
C LYS A 187 9.33 4.80 -10.95
N THR A 188 9.21 4.50 -9.66
CA THR A 188 8.86 3.16 -9.15
C THR A 188 7.46 2.75 -9.60
N ILE A 189 6.48 3.67 -9.52
CA ILE A 189 5.09 3.41 -9.93
C ILE A 189 5.00 3.22 -11.44
N ASP A 190 5.70 4.04 -12.22
CA ASP A 190 5.74 3.93 -13.68
C ASP A 190 6.27 2.55 -14.10
N LEU A 191 7.42 2.15 -13.53
CA LEU A 191 8.00 0.82 -13.75
C LEU A 191 7.08 -0.31 -13.29
N ALA A 192 6.42 -0.16 -12.13
CA ALA A 192 5.48 -1.16 -11.63
C ALA A 192 4.30 -1.34 -12.59
N TYR A 193 3.77 -0.25 -13.15
CA TYR A 193 2.68 -0.30 -14.12
C TYR A 193 3.11 -0.94 -15.44
N GLU A 194 4.32 -0.64 -15.92
CA GLU A 194 4.87 -1.34 -17.10
C GLU A 194 4.97 -2.85 -16.89
N ARG A 195 5.47 -3.28 -15.73
CA ARG A 195 5.52 -4.71 -15.37
C ARG A 195 4.13 -5.32 -15.27
N ALA A 196 3.18 -4.59 -14.70
CA ALA A 196 1.80 -5.03 -14.59
C ALA A 196 1.16 -5.23 -15.96
N LYS A 197 1.35 -4.29 -16.92
CA LYS A 197 0.88 -4.43 -18.31
C LYS A 197 1.44 -5.68 -19.00
N LYS A 198 2.65 -6.11 -18.62
CA LYS A 198 3.34 -7.30 -19.15
C LYS A 198 3.08 -8.56 -18.31
N ASN A 199 2.22 -8.50 -17.27
CA ASN A 199 1.99 -9.56 -16.29
C ASN A 199 3.26 -10.12 -15.63
N GLN A 200 4.30 -9.30 -15.49
CA GLN A 200 5.58 -9.71 -14.92
C GLN A 200 5.52 -9.66 -13.39
N LYS A 201 5.57 -10.84 -12.74
CA LYS A 201 5.51 -11.00 -11.27
C LYS A 201 4.39 -10.16 -10.64
N THR A 202 3.24 -10.15 -11.29
CA THR A 202 2.10 -9.31 -10.95
C THR A 202 0.89 -10.17 -10.66
N THR A 203 0.17 -9.84 -9.60
CA THR A 203 -1.21 -10.31 -9.42
C THR A 203 -2.16 -9.17 -9.72
N LYS A 204 -3.22 -9.44 -10.48
CA LYS A 204 -4.30 -8.50 -10.78
C LYS A 204 -5.57 -8.93 -10.07
N ARG A 205 -6.29 -7.98 -9.47
CA ARG A 205 -7.67 -8.14 -8.99
C ARG A 205 -8.50 -6.97 -9.45
N VAL A 206 -9.80 -7.19 -9.57
CA VAL A 206 -10.77 -6.14 -9.87
C VAL A 206 -11.72 -6.05 -8.69
N ASP A 207 -11.97 -4.83 -8.24
CA ASP A 207 -12.85 -4.48 -7.13
C ASP A 207 -13.71 -3.31 -7.59
N ASP A 208 -15.00 -3.57 -7.85
CA ASP A 208 -15.89 -2.69 -8.59
C ASP A 208 -15.30 -2.19 -9.92
N ASP A 209 -15.08 -0.88 -10.05
CA ASP A 209 -14.49 -0.19 -11.20
C ASP A 209 -12.96 -0.07 -11.10
N ARG A 210 -12.36 -0.60 -10.03
CA ARG A 210 -10.93 -0.46 -9.74
C ARG A 210 -10.17 -1.72 -10.09
N THR A 211 -9.04 -1.51 -10.77
CA THR A 211 -8.03 -2.54 -10.96
C THR A 211 -6.95 -2.39 -9.90
N ILE A 212 -6.71 -3.47 -9.16
CA ILE A 212 -5.67 -3.56 -8.14
C ILE A 212 -4.56 -4.47 -8.66
N TYR A 213 -3.38 -3.90 -8.90
CA TYR A 213 -2.17 -4.66 -9.17
C TYR A 213 -1.34 -4.76 -7.89
N THR A 214 -0.80 -5.95 -7.62
CA THR A 214 0.34 -6.11 -6.70
C THR A 214 1.52 -6.61 -7.52
N VAL A 215 2.57 -5.80 -7.62
CA VAL A 215 3.71 -6.03 -8.50
C VAL A 215 4.95 -6.27 -7.65
N ASP A 216 5.64 -7.39 -7.84
CA ASP A 216 6.95 -7.60 -7.24
C ASP A 216 8.04 -6.87 -8.03
N MET A 217 8.69 -5.92 -7.34
CA MET A 217 9.70 -5.08 -7.95
C MET A 217 11.08 -5.74 -7.98
N GLY A 218 11.26 -6.88 -7.32
CA GLY A 218 12.50 -7.67 -7.31
C GLY A 218 13.56 -7.11 -6.35
N GLY A 219 13.51 -5.82 -6.03
CA GLY A 219 14.38 -5.14 -5.06
C GLY A 219 13.58 -4.39 -4.00
N ARG A 220 14.30 -3.68 -3.12
CA ARG A 220 13.70 -2.77 -2.14
C ARG A 220 13.10 -1.57 -2.86
N VAL A 221 11.87 -1.21 -2.50
CA VAL A 221 11.17 -0.01 -3.01
C VAL A 221 10.72 0.94 -1.90
N GLY A 222 10.94 0.53 -0.65
CA GLY A 222 10.48 1.25 0.51
C GLY A 222 10.49 0.36 1.75
N TYR A 223 9.62 0.69 2.68
CA TYR A 223 9.42 -0.04 3.93
C TYR A 223 8.00 0.12 4.45
N VAL A 224 7.64 -0.74 5.40
CA VAL A 224 6.40 -0.61 6.16
C VAL A 224 6.67 0.29 7.36
N GLY A 225 6.12 1.49 7.34
CA GLY A 225 6.08 2.45 8.43
C GLY A 225 4.76 2.40 9.22
N GLY A 226 4.38 3.52 9.82
CA GLY A 226 3.29 3.61 10.80
C GLY A 226 3.70 3.03 12.15
N ARG A 227 2.77 3.04 13.11
CA ARG A 227 3.01 2.47 14.45
C ARG A 227 3.41 0.99 14.38
N THR A 228 2.79 0.23 13.49
CA THR A 228 3.14 -1.18 13.26
C THR A 228 4.52 -1.33 12.63
N GLY A 229 4.86 -0.48 11.66
CA GLY A 229 6.19 -0.44 11.06
C GLY A 229 7.27 -0.19 12.10
N GLN A 230 7.08 0.86 12.91
CA GLN A 230 8.01 1.26 13.96
C GLN A 230 8.26 0.12 14.97
N GLN A 231 7.20 -0.55 15.42
CA GLN A 231 7.30 -1.72 16.31
C GLN A 231 8.11 -2.87 15.69
N ARG A 232 8.01 -3.03 14.36
CA ARG A 232 8.70 -4.07 13.59
C ARG A 232 10.03 -3.61 13.00
N ARG A 233 10.55 -2.46 13.43
CA ARG A 233 11.80 -1.85 12.93
C ARG A 233 11.77 -1.58 11.42
N ASN A 234 10.64 -1.11 10.91
CA ASN A 234 10.43 -0.65 9.54
C ASN A 234 10.87 -1.69 8.49
N PRO A 235 10.22 -2.86 8.42
CA PRO A 235 10.64 -3.94 7.53
C PRO A 235 10.58 -3.48 6.07
N MET A 236 11.54 -3.93 5.27
CA MET A 236 11.62 -3.56 3.86
C MET A 236 10.39 -4.02 3.07
N ALA A 237 9.94 -3.17 2.15
CA ALA A 237 8.90 -3.48 1.18
C ALA A 237 9.53 -3.72 -0.19
N ARG A 238 9.03 -4.75 -0.89
CA ARG A 238 9.53 -5.16 -2.22
C ARG A 238 8.45 -5.14 -3.28
N ARG A 239 7.19 -5.00 -2.86
CA ARG A 239 6.04 -4.99 -3.76
C ARG A 239 5.40 -3.61 -3.75
N VAL A 240 4.79 -3.27 -4.88
CA VAL A 240 3.96 -2.08 -5.01
C VAL A 240 2.53 -2.53 -5.22
N GLN A 241 1.61 -1.99 -4.43
CA GLN A 241 0.19 -2.10 -4.70
C GLN A 241 -0.25 -0.85 -5.44
N LEU A 242 -0.73 -1.02 -6.67
CA LEU A 242 -1.31 0.03 -7.51
C LEU A 242 -2.82 -0.15 -7.53
N VAL A 243 -3.56 0.92 -7.21
CA VAL A 243 -5.01 0.94 -7.35
C VAL A 243 -5.36 1.95 -8.43
N LEU A 244 -5.97 1.47 -9.51
CA LEU A 244 -6.23 2.24 -10.73
C LEU A 244 -7.72 2.20 -11.09
N GLU A 245 -8.20 3.27 -11.71
CA GLU A 245 -9.47 3.36 -12.41
C GLU A 245 -9.13 3.61 -13.89
N GLY A 246 -9.16 2.57 -14.72
CA GLY A 246 -8.51 2.60 -16.04
C GLY A 246 -7.00 2.86 -15.94
N THR A 247 -6.54 4.01 -16.45
CA THR A 247 -5.15 4.50 -16.29
C THR A 247 -5.00 5.56 -15.19
N ARG A 248 -6.09 5.96 -14.54
CA ARG A 248 -6.09 6.96 -13.48
C ARG A 248 -5.60 6.35 -12.18
N VAL A 249 -4.56 6.95 -11.60
CA VAL A 249 -4.03 6.51 -10.31
C VAL A 249 -4.98 6.96 -9.20
N ILE A 250 -5.47 6.01 -8.42
CA ILE A 250 -6.27 6.27 -7.21
C ILE A 250 -5.37 6.36 -5.99
N THR A 251 -4.48 5.38 -5.82
CA THR A 251 -3.39 5.37 -4.83
C THR A 251 -2.33 4.34 -5.24
N ALA A 252 -1.14 4.47 -4.67
CA ALA A 252 -0.07 3.50 -4.78
C ALA A 252 0.78 3.51 -3.51
N TYR A 253 1.20 2.34 -3.04
CA TYR A 253 2.04 2.23 -1.85
C TYR A 253 2.89 0.94 -1.83
N PRO A 254 4.05 0.95 -1.13
CA PRO A 254 4.82 -0.25 -0.87
C PRO A 254 4.14 -1.20 0.13
N LYS A 255 4.36 -2.50 -0.03
CA LYS A 255 3.91 -3.54 0.90
C LYS A 255 4.84 -4.76 0.96
#